data_AF-A0AAW3C3C4-F1
#
_entry.id   AF-A0AAW3C3C4-F1
#
_cell.length_a   1.000
_cell.length_b   1.000
_cell.length_c   1.000
_cell.angle_alpha   90.00
_cell.angle_beta   90.00
_cell.angle_gamma   90.00
#
_symmetry.space_group_name_H-M   'P 1'
#
loop_
_entity.id
_entity.type
_entity.pdbx_description
1 polymer ?
#
loop_
_entity_poly.entity_id
_entity_poly.type
_entity_poly.pdbx_seq_one_letter_code
_entity_poly.pdbx_strand_id
1 'polypeptide(L)'
;MPALKPLLVFGLRGTLVERIHVRNVPEGMPAPDLTVGMMKVWLRPHMMEVLNELQSHCRLSIWSSTTARNTQPLVRAVFDRNMAPQAAAMAATAVTARSVLTAAPSATPTKHEMANASAIDADSDAAASARDGRGGRFGKKNRPATSDAAAKESVSASIIDITQPQRVHFEFVWAREHTRVDDFRRLNAAVADDSHATVKDLSHVFAQFPSIAQPENTVLIDDTPSKARMQAANYVWLDGCDGLRIKDEAGLYRLRDFVMKELVPAKDVRELLPRRIRI
;
A
#
# COMPACT_ATOMS: atom_id res chain seq x y z
N MET A 1 -8.30 -23.39 26.96
CA MET A 1 -7.10 -22.90 26.24
C MET A 1 -7.25 -21.39 26.03
N PRO A 2 -6.17 -20.61 25.84
CA PRO A 2 -6.30 -19.21 25.43
C PRO A 2 -7.00 -19.12 24.06
N ALA A 3 -7.68 -18.00 23.80
CA ALA A 3 -8.29 -17.75 22.49
C ALA A 3 -7.21 -17.64 21.40
N LEU A 4 -7.49 -18.16 20.21
CA LEU A 4 -6.59 -17.99 19.07
C LEU A 4 -6.63 -16.53 18.59
N LYS A 5 -5.46 -15.92 18.33
CA LYS A 5 -5.37 -14.64 17.61
C LYS A 5 -6.15 -14.72 16.29
N PRO A 6 -6.84 -13.65 15.84
CA PRO A 6 -7.50 -13.66 14.54
C PRO A 6 -6.51 -13.94 13.41
N LEU A 7 -6.90 -14.78 12.45
CA LEU A 7 -6.13 -15.07 11.23
C LEU A 7 -6.73 -14.30 10.06
N LEU A 8 -6.00 -13.30 9.57
CA LEU A 8 -6.42 -12.42 8.48
C LEU A 8 -5.84 -12.91 7.15
N VAL A 9 -6.70 -13.45 6.28
CA VAL A 9 -6.31 -14.01 4.97
C VAL A 9 -6.67 -13.02 3.87
N PHE A 10 -5.69 -12.28 3.36
CA PHE A 10 -5.90 -11.20 2.40
C PHE A 10 -5.93 -11.69 0.95
N GLY A 11 -6.78 -11.08 0.12
CA GLY A 11 -6.55 -10.96 -1.33
C GLY A 11 -5.28 -10.17 -1.63
N LEU A 12 -4.79 -10.24 -2.87
CA LEU A 12 -3.55 -9.59 -3.28
C LEU A 12 -3.81 -8.43 -4.25
N ARG A 13 -4.07 -8.73 -5.53
CA ARG A 13 -4.56 -7.73 -6.48
C ARG A 13 -5.94 -7.24 -6.03
N GLY A 14 -6.19 -5.93 -6.11
CA GLY A 14 -7.46 -5.28 -5.76
C GLY A 14 -7.59 -5.00 -4.26
N THR A 15 -7.15 -5.93 -3.42
CA THR A 15 -7.23 -5.82 -1.96
C THR A 15 -6.06 -5.01 -1.38
N LEU A 16 -4.82 -5.41 -1.68
CA LEU A 16 -3.57 -4.89 -1.09
C LEU A 16 -2.66 -4.17 -2.10
N VAL A 17 -2.70 -4.55 -3.37
CA VAL A 17 -1.93 -3.94 -4.46
C VAL A 17 -2.79 -3.85 -5.71
N GLU A 18 -2.50 -2.92 -6.62
CA GLU A 18 -2.95 -3.02 -8.01
C GLU A 18 -1.77 -3.45 -8.89
N ARG A 19 -2.03 -4.28 -9.91
CA ARG A 19 -1.01 -4.72 -10.87
C ARG A 19 -1.57 -4.73 -12.29
N ILE A 20 -1.00 -3.90 -13.15
CA ILE A 20 -1.45 -3.72 -14.54
C ILE A 20 -0.29 -4.06 -15.48
N HIS A 21 -0.59 -4.76 -16.57
CA HIS A 21 0.40 -5.10 -17.58
C HIS A 21 0.95 -3.82 -18.26
N VAL A 22 2.25 -3.76 -18.57
CA VAL A 22 2.90 -2.52 -19.07
C VAL A 22 2.26 -1.90 -20.31
N ARG A 23 1.58 -2.70 -21.15
CA ARG A 23 0.87 -2.23 -22.36
C ARG A 23 -0.57 -1.75 -22.09
N ASN A 24 -1.06 -1.91 -20.86
CA ASN A 24 -2.46 -1.77 -20.49
C ASN A 24 -2.66 -0.73 -19.37
N VAL A 25 -1.62 0.02 -18.99
CA VAL A 25 -1.68 1.03 -17.92
C VAL A 25 -2.56 2.20 -18.38
N PRO A 26 -3.65 2.53 -17.67
CA PRO A 26 -4.49 3.68 -18.04
C PRO A 26 -3.75 5.01 -17.90
N GLU A 27 -4.15 5.99 -18.70
CA GLU A 27 -3.73 7.38 -18.55
C GLU A 27 -4.18 7.95 -17.18
N GLY A 28 -3.41 8.87 -16.61
CA GLY A 28 -3.68 9.47 -15.29
C GLY A 28 -3.38 8.59 -14.07
N MET A 29 -2.94 7.33 -14.27
CA MET A 29 -2.36 6.51 -13.21
C MET A 29 -1.13 7.22 -12.60
N PRO A 30 -0.92 7.12 -11.26
CA PRO A 30 0.30 7.64 -10.64
C PRO A 30 1.53 6.82 -11.05
N ALA A 31 2.73 7.30 -10.72
CA ALA A 31 3.95 6.51 -10.89
C ALA A 31 3.86 5.18 -10.10
N PRO A 32 4.27 4.04 -10.69
CA PRO A 32 4.22 2.73 -10.01
C PRO A 32 5.40 2.53 -9.05
N ASP A 33 5.11 2.09 -7.82
CA ASP A 33 6.09 1.81 -6.76
C ASP A 33 7.15 0.77 -7.18
N LEU A 34 6.75 -0.19 -8.03
CA LEU A 34 7.66 -1.17 -8.60
C LEU A 34 7.19 -1.74 -9.95
N THR A 35 8.10 -2.46 -10.61
CA THR A 35 7.82 -3.25 -11.81
C THR A 35 8.26 -4.69 -11.54
N VAL A 36 7.39 -5.67 -11.81
CA VAL A 36 7.65 -7.10 -11.61
C VAL A 36 7.39 -7.82 -12.94
N GLY A 37 8.47 -8.12 -13.67
CA GLY A 37 8.38 -8.58 -15.05
C GLY A 37 7.66 -7.55 -15.93
N MET A 38 6.63 -7.98 -16.68
CA MET A 38 5.81 -7.10 -17.51
C MET A 38 4.63 -6.46 -16.76
N MET A 39 4.63 -6.45 -15.42
CA MET A 39 3.59 -5.80 -14.61
C MET A 39 4.14 -4.54 -13.96
N LYS A 40 3.47 -3.40 -14.15
CA LYS A 40 3.54 -2.27 -13.23
C LYS A 40 2.70 -2.61 -11.99
N VAL A 41 3.20 -2.23 -10.82
CA VAL A 41 2.60 -2.53 -9.53
C VAL A 41 2.54 -1.26 -8.71
N TRP A 42 1.39 -1.04 -8.08
CA TRP A 42 1.18 0.00 -7.10
C TRP A 42 0.78 -0.62 -5.77
N LEU A 43 1.32 -0.11 -4.67
CA LEU A 43 0.96 -0.53 -3.33
C LEU A 43 -0.27 0.26 -2.87
N ARG A 44 -1.18 -0.38 -2.12
CA ARG A 44 -2.25 0.36 -1.47
C ARG A 44 -1.65 1.28 -0.39
N PRO A 45 -2.04 2.56 -0.30
CA PRO A 45 -1.51 3.48 0.71
C PRO A 45 -1.60 2.92 2.13
N HIS A 46 -0.59 3.22 2.95
CA HIS A 46 -0.43 2.75 4.34
C HIS A 46 -0.34 1.23 4.53
N MET A 47 -0.28 0.41 3.47
CA MET A 47 -0.27 -1.06 3.58
C MET A 47 0.84 -1.62 4.50
N MET A 48 2.09 -1.18 4.31
CA MET A 48 3.22 -1.73 5.10
C MET A 48 3.16 -1.30 6.57
N GLU A 49 2.61 -0.13 6.85
CA GLU A 49 2.39 0.39 8.20
C GLU A 49 1.28 -0.40 8.89
N VAL A 50 0.10 -0.48 8.27
CA VAL A 50 -1.07 -1.19 8.80
C VAL A 50 -0.81 -2.68 9.00
N LEU A 51 -0.12 -3.36 8.07
CA LEU A 51 0.20 -4.79 8.24
C LEU A 51 1.22 -5.02 9.36
N ASN A 52 2.21 -4.12 9.54
CA ASN A 52 3.16 -4.20 10.66
C ASN A 52 2.50 -3.89 12.02
N GLU A 53 1.49 -3.02 12.06
CA GLU A 53 0.68 -2.82 13.27
C GLU A 53 -0.15 -4.09 13.57
N LEU A 54 -0.87 -4.61 12.57
CA LEU A 54 -1.80 -5.74 12.73
C LEU A 54 -1.11 -7.07 13.09
N GLN A 55 0.09 -7.39 12.59
CA GLN A 55 0.79 -8.66 12.93
C GLN A 55 1.12 -8.82 14.42
N SER A 56 1.16 -7.72 15.18
CA SER A 56 1.39 -7.77 16.63
C SER A 56 0.17 -8.34 17.38
N HIS A 57 -1.04 -8.19 16.84
CA HIS A 57 -2.31 -8.65 17.43
C HIS A 57 -2.92 -9.85 16.70
N CYS A 58 -2.77 -9.93 15.38
CA CYS A 58 -3.33 -10.94 14.50
C CYS A 58 -2.24 -11.82 13.86
N ARG A 59 -2.64 -12.96 13.28
CA ARG A 59 -1.84 -13.69 12.28
C ARG A 59 -2.23 -13.21 10.90
N LEU A 60 -1.28 -13.13 9.96
CA LEU A 60 -1.53 -12.66 8.59
C LEU A 60 -1.23 -13.78 7.58
N SER A 61 -1.99 -13.82 6.49
CA SER A 61 -1.72 -14.68 5.33
C SER A 61 -2.16 -14.00 4.03
N ILE A 62 -1.56 -14.43 2.92
CA ILE A 62 -1.98 -14.02 1.57
C ILE A 62 -2.66 -15.21 0.88
N TRP A 63 -3.75 -14.94 0.16
CA TRP A 63 -4.35 -15.86 -0.79
C TRP A 63 -4.70 -15.11 -2.08
N SER A 64 -3.87 -15.24 -3.12
CA SER A 64 -4.13 -14.61 -4.41
C SER A 64 -4.99 -15.47 -5.34
N SER A 65 -5.86 -14.83 -6.14
CA SER A 65 -6.53 -15.45 -7.30
C SER A 65 -5.63 -15.58 -8.55
N THR A 66 -4.34 -15.23 -8.45
CA THR A 66 -3.33 -15.43 -9.51
C THR A 66 -2.49 -16.68 -9.26
N THR A 67 -1.97 -17.29 -10.33
CA THR A 67 -1.11 -18.48 -10.26
C THR A 67 0.18 -18.23 -9.48
N ALA A 68 0.77 -19.25 -8.87
CA ALA A 68 1.98 -19.17 -8.05
C ALA A 68 3.15 -18.49 -8.78
N ARG A 69 3.30 -18.76 -10.10
CA ARG A 69 4.27 -18.10 -10.99
C ARG A 69 4.14 -16.57 -11.01
N ASN A 70 2.94 -16.03 -10.81
CA ASN A 70 2.66 -14.59 -10.69
C ASN A 70 2.73 -14.10 -9.24
N THR A 71 2.17 -14.88 -8.31
CA THR A 71 2.01 -14.50 -6.91
C THR A 71 3.35 -14.45 -6.17
N GLN A 72 4.19 -15.47 -6.30
CA GLN A 72 5.42 -15.61 -5.53
C GLN A 72 6.47 -14.52 -5.84
N PRO A 73 6.76 -14.17 -7.11
CA PRO A 73 7.68 -13.05 -7.40
C PRO A 73 7.15 -11.70 -6.92
N LEU A 74 5.84 -11.49 -6.98
CA LEU A 74 5.20 -10.25 -6.54
C LEU A 74 5.26 -10.09 -5.01
N VAL A 75 4.90 -11.13 -4.25
CA VAL A 75 4.96 -11.11 -2.78
C VAL A 75 6.40 -10.88 -2.31
N ARG A 76 7.39 -11.58 -2.90
CA ARG A 76 8.82 -11.33 -2.60
C ARG A 76 9.25 -9.90 -2.92
N ALA A 77 8.88 -9.38 -4.09
CA ALA A 77 9.27 -8.03 -4.51
C ALA A 77 8.61 -6.89 -3.69
N VAL A 78 7.53 -7.18 -2.95
CA VAL A 78 6.83 -6.22 -2.09
C VAL A 78 7.23 -6.37 -0.62
N PHE A 79 7.17 -7.58 -0.07
CA PHE A 79 7.28 -7.83 1.37
C PHE A 79 8.65 -8.38 1.83
N ASP A 80 9.44 -8.98 0.93
CA ASP A 80 10.82 -9.41 1.25
C ASP A 80 11.87 -8.35 0.90
N ARG A 81 11.43 -7.15 0.46
CA ARG A 81 12.28 -5.96 0.40
C ARG A 81 12.58 -5.49 1.83
N ASN A 82 13.68 -6.00 2.39
CA ASN A 82 14.44 -5.26 3.39
C ASN A 82 14.58 -3.81 2.90
N MET A 83 14.37 -2.83 3.81
CA MET A 83 14.58 -1.43 3.47
C MET A 83 15.98 -1.25 2.86
N ALA A 84 16.05 -0.60 1.69
CA ALA A 84 17.26 0.08 1.25
C ALA A 84 17.18 1.51 1.80
N PRO A 85 17.80 1.84 2.95
CA PRO A 85 17.60 3.13 3.57
C PRO A 85 18.43 4.18 2.82
N GLN A 86 17.79 5.29 2.45
CA GLN A 86 18.44 6.60 2.26
C GLN A 86 19.64 6.70 1.29
N ALA A 87 19.94 5.69 0.47
CA ALA A 87 21.09 5.70 -0.46
C ALA A 87 21.07 6.91 -1.42
N ALA A 88 19.88 7.33 -1.87
CA ALA A 88 19.70 8.53 -2.68
C ALA A 88 19.99 9.85 -1.90
N ALA A 89 19.68 9.88 -0.59
CA ALA A 89 19.95 11.03 0.25
C ALA A 89 21.43 11.13 0.63
N MET A 90 22.07 10.01 0.98
CA MET A 90 23.49 9.98 1.30
C MET A 90 24.38 10.20 0.07
N ALA A 91 23.93 9.80 -1.13
CA ALA A 91 24.61 10.15 -2.38
C ALA A 91 24.67 11.67 -2.60
N ALA A 92 23.58 12.40 -2.34
CA ALA A 92 23.56 13.87 -2.42
C ALA A 92 24.56 14.50 -1.44
N THR A 93 24.59 14.04 -0.19
CA THR A 93 25.56 14.52 0.82
C THR A 93 27.02 14.19 0.45
N ALA A 94 27.27 12.99 -0.07
CA ALA A 94 28.62 12.53 -0.44
C ALA A 94 29.20 13.25 -1.67
N VAL A 95 28.36 13.68 -2.61
CA VAL A 95 28.79 14.51 -3.75
C VAL A 95 29.19 15.91 -3.27
N THR A 96 28.41 16.54 -2.38
CA THR A 96 28.75 17.86 -1.82
C THR A 96 30.05 17.84 -1.00
N ALA A 97 30.32 16.75 -0.28
CA ALA A 97 31.52 16.62 0.56
C ALA A 97 32.84 16.35 -0.21
N ARG A 98 32.79 16.14 -1.53
CA ARG A 98 33.96 15.71 -2.35
C ARG A 98 34.47 16.76 -3.35
N SER A 99 34.05 18.02 -3.20
CA SER A 99 34.38 19.13 -4.11
C SER A 99 35.37 20.16 -3.51
N VAL A 100 36.30 19.72 -2.67
CA VAL A 100 37.44 20.54 -2.18
C VAL A 100 38.71 19.67 -2.24
N LEU A 101 39.81 20.24 -2.77
CA LEU A 101 41.04 19.54 -3.19
C LEU A 101 40.80 18.68 -4.47
N THR A 102 41.53 18.81 -5.57
CA THR A 102 42.74 19.60 -5.90
C THR A 102 42.60 20.26 -7.29
N ALA A 103 43.52 21.18 -7.66
CA ALA A 103 43.43 21.95 -8.90
C ALA A 103 44.73 21.92 -9.74
N ALA A 104 44.53 21.80 -11.07
CA ALA A 104 45.45 22.16 -12.17
C ALA A 104 46.77 21.34 -12.32
N PRO A 105 47.49 21.44 -13.47
CA PRO A 105 47.13 22.09 -14.75
C PRO A 105 47.28 21.22 -16.04
N SER A 106 46.49 21.60 -17.06
CA SER A 106 46.83 21.72 -18.51
C SER A 106 47.52 20.59 -19.33
N ALA A 107 46.80 20.10 -20.36
CA ALA A 107 47.35 19.84 -21.70
C ALA A 107 46.23 19.87 -22.79
N THR A 108 46.51 20.48 -23.96
CA THR A 108 45.60 20.71 -25.12
C THR A 108 46.45 21.06 -26.37
N PRO A 109 45.90 21.22 -27.60
CA PRO A 109 44.68 20.68 -28.23
C PRO A 109 44.92 20.08 -29.64
N THR A 110 43.89 19.47 -30.28
CA THR A 110 43.58 19.49 -31.76
C THR A 110 42.42 18.51 -32.07
N LYS A 111 41.61 18.64 -33.13
CA LYS A 111 40.95 19.78 -33.84
C LYS A 111 39.89 19.19 -34.82
N HIS A 112 39.08 20.04 -35.48
CA HIS A 112 37.87 19.78 -36.30
C HIS A 112 36.56 19.89 -35.48
N GLU A 113 35.59 20.78 -35.76
CA GLU A 113 35.01 21.35 -37.01
C GLU A 113 34.24 20.29 -37.83
N MET A 114 33.04 20.54 -38.35
CA MET A 114 32.41 21.84 -38.69
C MET A 114 31.04 22.06 -38.00
N ALA A 115 30.56 23.29 -38.06
CA ALA A 115 29.20 23.70 -37.66
C ALA A 115 28.31 23.93 -38.89
N ASN A 116 27.00 24.16 -38.68
CA ASN A 116 26.23 25.07 -39.51
C ASN A 116 25.11 25.74 -38.69
N ALA A 117 24.71 26.97 -39.05
CA ALA A 117 23.78 27.78 -38.25
C ALA A 117 23.04 28.85 -39.08
N SER A 118 21.72 28.98 -38.87
CA SER A 118 20.87 30.14 -39.22
C SER A 118 19.39 29.81 -38.95
N ALA A 119 18.43 30.74 -38.79
CA ALA A 119 18.32 32.02 -38.07
C ALA A 119 16.98 32.68 -38.47
N ILE A 120 16.39 33.51 -37.58
CA ILE A 120 15.33 34.54 -37.84
C ILE A 120 13.98 34.07 -38.48
N ASP A 121 12.84 34.77 -38.34
CA ASP A 121 12.55 36.11 -37.78
C ASP A 121 11.15 36.22 -37.08
N ALA A 122 10.76 37.43 -36.65
CA ALA A 122 9.55 37.84 -35.91
C ALA A 122 8.20 37.73 -36.70
N ASP A 123 6.98 38.16 -36.27
CA ASP A 123 6.42 38.83 -35.05
C ASP A 123 4.90 38.44 -34.95
N SER A 124 3.97 38.93 -34.11
CA SER A 124 3.84 39.95 -33.04
C SER A 124 2.90 39.39 -31.90
N ASP A 125 2.08 40.06 -31.05
CA ASP A 125 1.54 41.43 -30.91
C ASP A 125 1.11 41.76 -29.44
N ALA A 126 0.26 42.78 -29.23
CA ALA A 126 -0.23 43.34 -27.96
C ALA A 126 -1.53 42.66 -27.41
N ALA A 127 -2.10 42.96 -26.22
CA ALA A 127 -2.01 44.18 -25.40
C ALA A 127 -2.28 43.98 -23.87
N ALA A 128 -2.19 45.08 -23.12
CA ALA A 128 -2.22 45.18 -21.64
C ALA A 128 -3.65 45.30 -21.04
N SER A 129 -3.87 45.26 -19.72
CA SER A 129 -3.56 46.37 -18.78
C SER A 129 -3.64 46.01 -17.29
N ALA A 130 -2.95 46.80 -16.46
CA ALA A 130 -2.78 46.61 -15.00
C ALA A 130 -3.90 47.21 -14.11
N ARG A 131 -3.86 46.92 -12.79
CA ARG A 131 -3.78 47.96 -11.73
C ARG A 131 -3.52 47.43 -10.30
N ASP A 132 -3.09 48.35 -9.44
CA ASP A 132 -2.60 48.16 -8.06
C ASP A 132 -3.67 47.87 -6.98
N GLY A 133 -3.21 47.36 -5.83
CA GLY A 133 -3.93 47.39 -4.55
C GLY A 133 -2.99 47.28 -3.33
N ARG A 134 -2.81 48.37 -2.58
CA ARG A 134 -1.99 48.42 -1.34
C ARG A 134 -2.84 48.34 -0.07
N GLY A 135 -2.29 47.73 0.98
CA GLY A 135 -2.74 47.90 2.37
C GLY A 135 -3.27 46.62 3.03
N GLY A 136 -3.11 46.41 4.35
CA GLY A 136 -2.50 47.27 5.37
C GLY A 136 -2.01 46.48 6.61
N ARG A 137 -1.31 47.17 7.53
CA ARG A 137 -0.53 46.56 8.62
C ARG A 137 -0.80 47.23 9.97
N PHE A 138 -1.75 46.72 10.75
CA PHE A 138 -1.89 46.95 12.22
C PHE A 138 -2.72 45.80 12.83
N GLY A 139 -2.54 45.38 14.09
CA GLY A 139 -1.57 45.82 15.10
C GLY A 139 -1.53 44.87 16.32
N LYS A 140 -0.56 45.07 17.23
CA LYS A 140 -0.45 44.31 18.50
C LYS A 140 -1.37 44.90 19.57
N LYS A 141 -1.94 44.08 20.48
CA LYS A 141 -2.18 44.46 21.89
C LYS A 141 -2.41 43.28 22.85
N ASN A 142 -1.65 43.32 23.95
CA ASN A 142 -1.93 42.92 25.35
C ASN A 142 -2.41 41.50 25.74
N ARG A 143 -1.55 40.83 26.54
CA ARG A 143 -1.89 39.97 27.70
C ARG A 143 -2.48 40.83 28.85
N PRO A 144 -3.24 40.29 29.84
CA PRO A 144 -2.78 39.33 30.87
C PRO A 144 -3.52 37.96 30.79
N ALA A 145 -3.09 36.83 31.35
CA ALA A 145 -2.26 36.46 32.52
C ALA A 145 -3.02 36.30 33.85
N THR A 146 -3.28 35.03 34.20
CA THR A 146 -3.67 34.49 35.53
C THR A 146 -3.01 33.12 35.72
N SER A 147 -2.92 32.64 36.96
CA SER A 147 -2.37 31.34 37.38
C SER A 147 -3.50 30.30 37.56
N ASP A 148 -3.33 29.06 38.07
CA ASP A 148 -2.27 28.47 38.89
C ASP A 148 -2.25 26.91 38.85
N ALA A 149 -1.29 26.33 39.58
CA ALA A 149 -1.32 25.00 40.22
C ALA A 149 -1.68 23.71 39.42
N ALA A 150 -0.61 23.01 39.02
CA ALA A 150 -0.33 21.61 39.36
C ALA A 150 -1.38 20.47 39.17
N ALA A 151 -1.06 19.55 38.25
CA ALA A 151 -1.20 18.11 38.47
C ALA A 151 0.07 17.39 37.96
N LYS A 152 0.59 16.43 38.72
CA LYS A 152 1.69 15.54 38.27
C LYS A 152 1.12 14.16 37.97
N GLU A 153 1.08 13.77 36.70
CA GLU A 153 1.08 12.35 36.34
C GLU A 153 2.24 12.07 35.39
N SER A 154 3.21 11.30 35.88
CA SER A 154 4.31 10.79 35.07
C SER A 154 3.81 9.61 34.25
N VAL A 155 3.11 9.90 33.15
CA VAL A 155 2.81 8.90 32.12
C VAL A 155 4.15 8.42 31.56
N SER A 156 4.58 7.25 32.01
CA SER A 156 5.76 6.56 31.51
C SER A 156 5.47 6.06 30.10
N ALA A 157 5.57 6.96 29.12
CA ALA A 157 5.47 6.62 27.71
C ALA A 157 6.52 5.54 27.42
N SER A 158 6.05 4.31 27.17
CA SER A 158 6.89 3.21 26.74
C SER A 158 7.44 3.59 25.37
N ILE A 159 8.67 4.07 25.34
CA ILE A 159 9.40 4.36 24.11
C ILE A 159 9.50 3.05 23.33
N ILE A 160 8.68 2.91 22.30
CA ILE A 160 8.76 1.79 21.37
C ILE A 160 10.08 1.96 20.65
N ASP A 161 10.96 0.97 20.76
CA ASP A 161 12.27 0.97 20.12
C ASP A 161 12.13 0.65 18.62
N ILE A 162 11.77 1.67 17.84
CA ILE A 162 11.56 1.58 16.39
C ILE A 162 12.92 1.62 15.68
N THR A 163 13.77 0.61 15.93
CA THR A 163 15.12 0.47 15.34
C THR A 163 15.28 -0.75 14.44
N GLN A 164 14.27 -1.61 14.33
CA GLN A 164 14.26 -2.73 13.37
C GLN A 164 13.23 -2.50 12.25
N PRO A 165 13.60 -2.66 10.96
CA PRO A 165 12.64 -2.63 9.87
C PRO A 165 11.75 -3.88 9.94
N GLN A 166 10.54 -3.73 10.48
CA GLN A 166 9.61 -4.83 10.60
C GLN A 166 9.22 -5.36 9.20
N ARG A 167 9.64 -6.60 8.93
CA ARG A 167 9.21 -7.39 7.79
C ARG A 167 7.86 -8.02 8.14
N VAL A 168 6.86 -7.80 7.30
CA VAL A 168 5.52 -8.38 7.49
C VAL A 168 5.62 -9.90 7.44
N HIS A 169 5.25 -10.58 8.53
CA HIS A 169 5.23 -12.04 8.60
C HIS A 169 3.90 -12.59 8.08
N PHE A 170 3.97 -13.60 7.22
CA PHE A 170 2.79 -14.34 6.74
C PHE A 170 2.92 -15.82 7.10
N GLU A 171 1.89 -16.41 7.71
CA GLU A 171 1.83 -17.83 8.04
C GLU A 171 1.83 -18.68 6.76
N PHE A 172 1.12 -18.22 5.73
CA PHE A 172 1.15 -18.82 4.38
C PHE A 172 0.89 -17.80 3.27
N VAL A 173 1.39 -18.13 2.07
CA VAL A 173 1.19 -17.38 0.82
C VAL A 173 0.60 -18.32 -0.23
N TRP A 174 -0.73 -18.38 -0.27
CA TRP A 174 -1.50 -19.18 -1.20
C TRP A 174 -1.78 -18.44 -2.52
N ALA A 175 -2.06 -19.22 -3.56
CA ALA A 175 -2.26 -18.78 -4.93
C ALA A 175 -3.46 -19.50 -5.57
N ARG A 176 -3.75 -19.24 -6.85
CA ARG A 176 -4.89 -19.82 -7.60
C ARG A 176 -4.95 -21.35 -7.48
N GLU A 177 -3.80 -22.00 -7.41
CA GLU A 177 -3.62 -23.44 -7.28
C GLU A 177 -4.29 -24.02 -6.00
N HIS A 178 -4.58 -23.17 -5.00
CA HIS A 178 -5.28 -23.54 -3.77
C HIS A 178 -6.78 -23.18 -3.83
N THR A 179 -7.20 -22.32 -4.76
CA THR A 179 -8.62 -21.93 -4.95
C THR A 179 -9.40 -23.02 -5.69
N ARG A 180 -10.68 -23.16 -5.37
CA ARG A 180 -11.59 -24.06 -6.11
C ARG A 180 -12.14 -23.35 -7.34
N VAL A 181 -12.44 -24.10 -8.40
CA VAL A 181 -13.13 -23.58 -9.58
C VAL A 181 -14.52 -23.06 -9.20
N ASP A 182 -14.95 -21.94 -9.78
CA ASP A 182 -16.31 -21.41 -9.59
C ASP A 182 -17.16 -21.67 -10.84
N ASP A 183 -17.56 -22.93 -11.03
CA ASP A 183 -18.30 -23.36 -12.22
C ASP A 183 -19.62 -22.61 -12.40
N PHE A 184 -20.28 -22.21 -11.31
CA PHE A 184 -21.49 -21.38 -11.37
C PHE A 184 -21.23 -20.04 -12.07
N ARG A 185 -20.09 -19.39 -11.83
CA ARG A 185 -19.71 -18.15 -12.54
C ARG A 185 -19.25 -18.44 -13.97
N ARG A 186 -18.44 -19.49 -14.17
CA ARG A 186 -17.90 -19.85 -15.50
C ARG A 186 -18.98 -20.27 -16.51
N LEU A 187 -20.05 -20.92 -16.06
CA LEU A 187 -21.13 -21.40 -16.92
C LEU A 187 -22.19 -20.34 -17.19
N ASN A 188 -22.45 -19.44 -16.23
CA ASN A 188 -23.36 -18.30 -16.40
C ASN A 188 -22.65 -17.11 -17.08
N ALA A 189 -22.03 -17.36 -18.23
CA ALA A 189 -21.03 -16.50 -18.89
C ALA A 189 -21.59 -15.23 -19.57
N ALA A 190 -22.42 -14.44 -18.88
CA ALA A 190 -22.85 -13.11 -19.32
C ALA A 190 -21.72 -12.06 -19.29
N VAL A 191 -20.57 -12.38 -18.67
CA VAL A 191 -19.37 -11.53 -18.59
C VAL A 191 -18.13 -12.38 -18.91
N ALA A 192 -17.31 -11.94 -19.87
CA ALA A 192 -16.20 -12.75 -20.40
C ALA A 192 -15.05 -13.04 -19.40
N ASP A 193 -14.88 -12.17 -18.39
CA ASP A 193 -13.83 -12.30 -17.36
C ASP A 193 -14.10 -13.47 -16.37
N ASP A 194 -15.34 -13.97 -16.33
CA ASP A 194 -15.74 -15.07 -15.44
C ASP A 194 -15.20 -16.44 -15.88
N SER A 195 -14.66 -16.57 -17.10
CA SER A 195 -14.01 -17.78 -17.63
C SER A 195 -12.86 -18.32 -16.75
N HIS A 196 -12.31 -17.49 -15.87
CA HIS A 196 -11.29 -17.86 -14.88
C HIS A 196 -11.73 -17.66 -13.43
N ALA A 197 -13.05 -17.55 -13.17
CA ALA A 197 -13.60 -17.43 -11.83
C ALA A 197 -13.20 -18.61 -10.92
N THR A 198 -12.99 -18.32 -9.64
CA THR A 198 -12.57 -19.26 -8.58
C THR A 198 -13.06 -18.76 -7.23
N VAL A 199 -13.28 -19.67 -6.28
CA VAL A 199 -13.63 -19.37 -4.87
C VAL A 199 -12.50 -19.76 -3.92
N LYS A 200 -12.41 -19.06 -2.79
CA LYS A 200 -11.52 -19.34 -1.67
C LYS A 200 -12.30 -20.12 -0.62
N ASP A 201 -12.06 -21.42 -0.55
CA ASP A 201 -12.73 -22.31 0.40
C ASP A 201 -11.92 -22.41 1.70
N LEU A 202 -12.32 -21.66 2.73
CA LEU A 202 -11.63 -21.63 4.03
C LEU A 202 -11.60 -23.00 4.73
N SER A 203 -12.44 -23.97 4.34
CA SER A 203 -12.35 -25.34 4.87
C SER A 203 -11.00 -25.98 4.59
N HIS A 204 -10.34 -25.64 3.48
CA HIS A 204 -8.97 -26.07 3.17
C HIS A 204 -7.96 -25.45 4.15
N VAL A 205 -8.18 -24.20 4.58
CA VAL A 205 -7.31 -23.51 5.56
C VAL A 205 -7.46 -24.15 6.94
N PHE A 206 -8.70 -24.44 7.37
CA PHE A 206 -8.96 -25.12 8.64
C PHE A 206 -8.37 -26.55 8.67
N ALA A 207 -8.47 -27.28 7.56
CA ALA A 207 -7.92 -28.63 7.45
C ALA A 207 -6.38 -28.66 7.42
N GLN A 208 -5.73 -27.69 6.74
CA GLN A 208 -4.28 -27.65 6.62
C GLN A 208 -3.57 -26.95 7.80
N PHE A 209 -4.24 -26.02 8.49
CA PHE A 209 -3.65 -25.20 9.55
C PHE A 209 -4.48 -25.16 10.86
N PRO A 210 -4.98 -26.30 11.39
CA PRO A 210 -5.95 -26.32 12.50
C PRO A 210 -5.42 -25.73 13.82
N SER A 211 -4.10 -25.62 13.99
CA SER A 211 -3.45 -24.99 15.15
C SER A 211 -3.51 -23.45 15.15
N ILE A 212 -3.89 -22.83 14.03
CA ILE A 212 -3.95 -21.37 13.87
C ILE A 212 -5.24 -20.87 13.19
N ALA A 213 -5.96 -21.75 12.50
CA ALA A 213 -7.14 -21.43 11.71
C ALA A 213 -8.34 -22.28 12.13
N GLN A 214 -9.36 -21.62 12.68
CA GLN A 214 -10.68 -22.16 12.99
C GLN A 214 -11.78 -21.22 12.48
N PRO A 215 -13.02 -21.70 12.33
CA PRO A 215 -14.15 -20.87 11.88
C PRO A 215 -14.40 -19.62 12.74
N GLU A 216 -14.09 -19.66 14.03
CA GLU A 216 -14.32 -18.56 14.97
C GLU A 216 -13.22 -17.48 15.01
N ASN A 217 -12.01 -17.75 14.47
CA ASN A 217 -10.91 -16.77 14.46
C ASN A 217 -10.46 -16.33 13.05
N THR A 218 -10.91 -16.98 11.98
CA THR A 218 -10.37 -16.74 10.63
C THR A 218 -11.24 -15.78 9.83
N VAL A 219 -10.61 -14.78 9.20
CA VAL A 219 -11.28 -13.77 8.38
C VAL A 219 -10.63 -13.70 7.01
N LEU A 220 -11.43 -13.94 5.96
CA LEU A 220 -11.05 -13.67 4.57
C LEU A 220 -11.35 -12.19 4.25
N ILE A 221 -10.34 -11.46 3.81
CA ILE A 221 -10.42 -10.05 3.42
C ILE A 221 -10.13 -9.98 1.92
N ASP A 222 -11.10 -9.54 1.11
CA ASP A 222 -10.97 -9.48 -0.36
C ASP A 222 -11.79 -8.31 -0.93
N ASP A 223 -11.52 -7.94 -2.18
CA ASP A 223 -12.26 -6.93 -2.94
C ASP A 223 -13.45 -7.51 -3.72
N THR A 224 -13.46 -8.83 -3.94
CA THR A 224 -14.43 -9.53 -4.79
C THR A 224 -15.29 -10.49 -3.95
N PRO A 225 -16.53 -10.12 -3.55
CA PRO A 225 -17.34 -10.90 -2.59
C PRO A 225 -17.61 -12.36 -2.93
N SER A 226 -17.74 -12.70 -4.22
CA SER A 226 -17.94 -14.09 -4.65
C SER A 226 -16.73 -14.99 -4.34
N LYS A 227 -15.54 -14.44 -4.04
CA LYS A 227 -14.40 -15.23 -3.54
C LYS A 227 -14.71 -15.94 -2.22
N ALA A 228 -15.53 -15.34 -1.36
CA ALA A 228 -15.90 -15.90 -0.07
C ALA A 228 -17.23 -16.70 -0.08
N ARG A 229 -17.77 -17.05 -1.27
CA ARG A 229 -19.09 -17.69 -1.44
C ARG A 229 -19.33 -18.93 -0.56
N MET A 230 -18.27 -19.64 -0.18
CA MET A 230 -18.37 -20.85 0.66
C MET A 230 -18.32 -20.58 2.17
N GLN A 231 -17.84 -19.42 2.62
CA GLN A 231 -17.77 -19.03 4.04
C GLN A 231 -18.04 -17.51 4.19
N ALA A 232 -19.21 -17.06 3.74
CA ALA A 232 -19.58 -15.64 3.78
C ALA A 232 -19.62 -15.05 5.21
N ALA A 233 -19.91 -15.86 6.23
CA ALA A 233 -19.85 -15.46 7.64
C ALA A 233 -18.41 -15.15 8.13
N ASN A 234 -17.38 -15.46 7.35
CA ASN A 234 -15.97 -15.19 7.66
C ASN A 234 -15.40 -14.07 6.78
N TYR A 235 -16.25 -13.22 6.18
CA TYR A 235 -15.82 -12.32 5.10
C TYR A 235 -15.86 -10.83 5.44
N VAL A 236 -14.73 -10.14 5.19
CA VAL A 236 -14.68 -8.69 5.04
C VAL A 236 -14.53 -8.34 3.56
N TRP A 237 -15.54 -7.65 3.02
CA TRP A 237 -15.40 -6.94 1.76
C TRP A 237 -14.63 -5.64 2.01
N LEU A 238 -13.38 -5.57 1.57
CA LEU A 238 -12.61 -4.33 1.52
C LEU A 238 -12.79 -3.71 0.13
N ASP A 239 -13.27 -2.48 0.03
CA ASP A 239 -13.44 -1.84 -1.28
C ASP A 239 -12.10 -1.73 -2.04
N GLY A 240 -12.14 -2.08 -3.33
CA GLY A 240 -10.96 -2.30 -4.16
C GLY A 240 -10.11 -1.03 -4.39
N CYS A 241 -8.80 -1.22 -4.45
CA CYS A 241 -7.83 -0.17 -4.82
C CYS A 241 -7.52 -0.16 -6.34
N ASP A 242 -8.46 -0.61 -7.17
CA ASP A 242 -8.30 -0.75 -8.61
C ASP A 242 -8.25 0.60 -9.36
N GLY A 243 -7.37 0.68 -10.36
CA GLY A 243 -7.17 1.89 -11.17
C GLY A 243 -6.84 3.11 -10.31
N LEU A 244 -7.60 4.19 -10.47
CA LEU A 244 -7.39 5.43 -9.71
C LEU A 244 -7.78 5.33 -8.21
N ARG A 245 -8.50 4.27 -7.79
CA ARG A 245 -8.80 4.03 -6.36
C ARG A 245 -7.55 3.69 -5.53
N ILE A 246 -6.42 3.41 -6.19
CA ILE A 246 -5.11 3.29 -5.53
C ILE A 246 -4.66 4.57 -4.82
N LYS A 247 -5.32 5.71 -5.07
CA LYS A 247 -5.10 7.00 -4.38
C LYS A 247 -5.92 7.14 -3.07
N ASP A 248 -6.65 6.10 -2.64
CA ASP A 248 -7.32 6.06 -1.34
C ASP A 248 -6.35 5.83 -0.18
N GLU A 249 -6.29 6.78 0.75
CA GLU A 249 -5.50 6.70 1.99
C GLU A 249 -6.32 6.17 3.19
N ALA A 250 -7.65 6.14 3.10
CA ALA A 250 -8.52 5.83 4.24
C ALA A 250 -8.83 4.34 4.42
N GLY A 251 -8.90 3.55 3.35
CA GLY A 251 -9.44 2.19 3.36
C GLY A 251 -8.72 1.22 4.30
N LEU A 252 -7.39 1.23 4.33
CA LEU A 252 -6.62 0.34 5.21
C LEU A 252 -6.61 0.79 6.68
N TYR A 253 -6.66 2.09 6.96
CA TYR A 253 -6.87 2.55 8.33
C TYR A 253 -8.28 2.21 8.84
N ARG A 254 -9.33 2.35 8.01
CA ARG A 254 -10.69 1.90 8.37
C ARG A 254 -10.76 0.39 8.62
N LEU A 255 -10.04 -0.41 7.82
CA LEU A 255 -9.92 -1.85 8.05
C LEU A 255 -9.19 -2.14 9.36
N ARG A 256 -8.04 -1.50 9.61
CA ARG A 256 -7.27 -1.65 10.84
C ARG A 256 -8.14 -1.33 12.06
N ASP A 257 -8.82 -0.20 12.04
CA ASP A 257 -9.67 0.24 13.14
C ASP A 257 -10.79 -0.76 13.41
N PHE A 258 -11.43 -1.33 12.37
CA PHE A 258 -12.38 -2.43 12.52
C PHE A 258 -11.74 -3.69 13.13
N VAL A 259 -10.57 -4.10 12.63
CA VAL A 259 -9.86 -5.28 13.16
C VAL A 259 -9.51 -5.08 14.64
N MET A 260 -8.91 -3.95 14.98
CA MET A 260 -8.39 -3.67 16.33
C MET A 260 -9.49 -3.42 17.37
N LYS A 261 -10.61 -2.79 16.97
CA LYS A 261 -11.70 -2.41 17.88
C LYS A 261 -12.82 -3.44 17.96
N GLU A 262 -13.09 -4.19 16.88
CA GLU A 262 -14.17 -5.17 16.82
C GLU A 262 -13.64 -6.61 16.75
N LEU A 263 -12.75 -6.97 15.81
CA LEU A 263 -12.34 -8.39 15.62
C LEU A 263 -11.36 -8.94 16.67
N VAL A 264 -10.37 -8.16 17.11
CA VAL A 264 -9.37 -8.58 18.12
C VAL A 264 -9.98 -8.92 19.49
N PRO A 265 -10.97 -8.16 20.03
CA PRO A 265 -11.66 -8.54 21.27
C PRO A 265 -12.80 -9.56 21.09
N ALA A 266 -13.16 -9.95 19.86
CA ALA A 266 -14.24 -10.90 19.60
C ALA A 266 -13.88 -12.32 20.06
N LYS A 267 -14.89 -13.07 20.54
CA LYS A 267 -14.76 -14.51 20.81
C LYS A 267 -14.96 -15.34 19.53
N ASP A 268 -15.83 -14.86 18.66
CA ASP A 268 -16.11 -15.44 17.35
C ASP A 268 -16.27 -14.31 16.33
N VAL A 269 -15.40 -14.25 15.32
CA VAL A 269 -15.43 -13.21 14.29
C VAL A 269 -16.73 -13.23 13.48
N ARG A 270 -17.44 -14.36 13.45
CA ARG A 270 -18.70 -14.54 12.69
C ARG A 270 -19.88 -13.78 13.31
N GLU A 271 -19.78 -13.35 14.57
CA GLU A 271 -20.77 -12.45 15.21
C GLU A 271 -20.74 -11.04 14.60
N LEU A 272 -19.65 -10.66 13.90
CA LEU A 272 -19.40 -9.32 13.37
C LEU A 272 -19.44 -9.23 11.83
N LEU A 273 -19.62 -10.38 11.16
CA LEU A 273 -19.37 -10.59 9.74
C LEU A 273 -20.58 -11.28 9.04
N PRO A 274 -20.79 -11.06 7.73
CA PRO A 274 -19.98 -10.28 6.80
C PRO A 274 -20.03 -8.77 7.05
N ARG A 275 -18.89 -8.09 6.85
CA ARG A 275 -18.76 -6.63 6.93
C ARG A 275 -18.22 -6.08 5.61
N ARG A 276 -18.64 -4.86 5.24
CA ARG A 276 -18.01 -4.10 4.14
C ARG A 276 -17.30 -2.86 4.69
N ILE A 277 -16.00 -2.77 4.44
CA ILE A 277 -15.18 -1.58 4.68
C ILE A 277 -15.10 -0.79 3.37
N ARG A 278 -15.77 0.36 3.34
CA ARG A 278 -15.77 1.27 2.18
C ARG A 278 -14.58 2.22 2.21
N ILE A 279 -14.23 2.72 1.03
CA ILE A 279 -13.34 3.87 0.81
C ILE A 279 -14.18 5.14 0.65
#